data_AF-A0A4Y1RW94-F1
#
_entry.id   AF-A0A4Y1RW94-F1
#
_cell.length_a   1.000
_cell.length_b   1.000
_cell.length_c   1.000
_cell.angle_alpha   90.00
_cell.angle_beta   90.00
_cell.angle_gamma   90.00
#
_symmetry.space_group_name_H-M   'P 1'
#
loop_
_entity.id
_entity.type
_entity.pdbx_description
1 polymer ?
#
loop_
_entity_poly.entity_id
_entity_poly.type
_entity_poly.pdbx_seq_one_letter_code
_entity_poly.pdbx_strand_id
1 'polypeptide(L)'
;MLTTRREDIESFSFGVESHVHKIQPLEMGDARDLFSMKAFSSYLKKSCSSELLPLARELVEKCEGLSLAIVALSGLMSSKKSLKEWSTVYNSLNWH
;
A
#
# COMPACT_ATOMS: atom_id res chain seq x y z
N MET A 1 -11.20 -20.33 9.91
CA MET A 1 -10.28 -19.67 8.96
C MET A 1 -8.96 -19.46 9.68
N LEU A 2 -7.86 -19.95 9.12
CA LEU A 2 -6.50 -19.79 9.66
C LEU A 2 -5.66 -19.03 8.63
N THR A 3 -4.90 -18.03 9.07
CA THR A 3 -3.95 -17.29 8.22
C THR A 3 -2.53 -17.60 8.67
N THR A 4 -1.61 -17.73 7.72
CA THR A 4 -0.20 -18.03 8.00
C THR A 4 0.69 -17.37 6.95
N ARG A 5 1.93 -17.07 7.33
CA ARG A 5 3.00 -16.62 6.41
C ARG A 5 3.84 -17.78 5.86
N ARG A 6 3.57 -19.00 6.34
CA ARG A 6 4.29 -20.21 5.96
C ARG A 6 3.59 -20.90 4.80
N GLU A 7 4.30 -21.05 3.68
CA GLU A 7 3.77 -21.71 2.48
C GLU A 7 3.72 -23.24 2.61
N ASP A 8 4.55 -23.83 3.48
CA ASP A 8 4.59 -25.27 3.70
C ASP A 8 3.33 -25.84 4.39
N ILE A 9 2.41 -24.95 4.78
CA ILE A 9 1.11 -25.32 5.34
C ILE A 9 0.25 -26.13 4.37
N GLU A 10 0.45 -25.99 3.06
CA GLU A 10 -0.24 -26.77 2.02
C GLU A 10 -0.02 -28.28 2.18
N SER A 11 1.12 -28.68 2.73
CA SER A 11 1.49 -30.08 2.95
C SER A 11 0.94 -30.66 4.26
N PHE A 12 0.37 -29.83 5.13
CA PHE A 12 -0.10 -30.26 6.44
C PHE A 12 -1.53 -30.81 6.36
N SER A 13 -1.74 -32.03 6.83
CA SER A 13 -3.08 -32.59 6.94
C SER A 13 -3.75 -32.08 8.22
N PHE A 14 -4.86 -31.35 8.05
CA PHE A 14 -5.64 -30.81 9.17
C PHE A 14 -6.70 -31.79 9.70
N GLY A 15 -6.75 -33.03 9.18
CA GLY A 15 -7.79 -34.01 9.51
C GLY A 15 -9.20 -33.62 9.01
N VAL A 16 -9.29 -32.57 8.20
CA VAL A 16 -10.50 -32.05 7.55
C VAL A 16 -10.13 -31.60 6.13
N GLU A 17 -11.10 -31.51 5.23
CA GLU A 17 -10.89 -30.89 3.93
C GLU A 17 -10.42 -29.42 4.13
N SER A 18 -9.27 -29.09 3.56
CA SER A 18 -8.66 -27.77 3.71
C SER A 18 -8.36 -27.17 2.33
N HIS A 19 -8.78 -25.93 2.12
CA HIS A 19 -8.45 -25.17 0.92
C HIS A 19 -7.45 -24.06 1.26
N VAL A 20 -6.35 -23.99 0.52
CA VAL A 20 -5.35 -22.92 0.67
C VAL A 20 -5.66 -21.78 -0.30
N HIS A 21 -5.80 -20.59 0.25
CA HIS A 21 -6.00 -19.36 -0.51
C HIS A 21 -4.72 -18.52 -0.46
N LYS A 22 -4.02 -18.41 -1.60
CA LYS A 22 -2.85 -17.54 -1.73
C LYS A 22 -3.30 -16.10 -1.95
N ILE A 23 -3.05 -15.24 -0.96
CA ILE A 23 -3.33 -13.82 -1.06
C ILE A 23 -2.34 -13.22 -2.06
N GLN A 24 -2.87 -12.62 -3.13
CA GLN A 24 -2.09 -11.91 -4.13
C GLN A 24 -1.90 -10.44 -3.73
N PRO A 25 -0.79 -9.79 -4.14
CA PRO A 25 -0.67 -8.34 -4.07
C PRO A 25 -1.80 -7.64 -4.83
N LEU A 26 -2.09 -6.40 -4.44
CA LEU A 26 -3.07 -5.56 -5.13
C LEU A 26 -2.59 -5.24 -6.55
N GLU A 27 -3.54 -5.22 -7.48
CA GLU A 27 -3.28 -4.66 -8.80
C GLU A 27 -2.97 -3.17 -8.69
N MET A 28 -2.20 -2.65 -9.66
CA MET A 28 -1.74 -1.26 -9.63
C MET A 28 -2.89 -0.24 -9.59
N GLY A 29 -4.05 -0.57 -10.20
CA GLY A 29 -5.26 0.26 -10.12
C GLY A 29 -5.76 0.36 -8.68
N ASP A 30 -6.06 -0.77 -8.06
CA ASP A 30 -6.54 -0.86 -6.68
C ASP A 30 -5.55 -0.27 -5.68
N ALA A 31 -4.25 -0.45 -5.90
CA ALA A 31 -3.20 0.12 -5.08
C ALA A 31 -3.23 1.65 -5.10
N ARG A 32 -3.41 2.26 -6.29
CA ARG A 32 -3.50 3.72 -6.46
C ARG A 32 -4.77 4.28 -5.83
N ASP A 33 -5.89 3.57 -5.96
CA ASP A 33 -7.17 3.96 -5.36
C ASP A 33 -7.12 3.89 -3.84
N LEU A 34 -6.61 2.78 -3.29
CA LEU A 34 -6.39 2.60 -1.86
C LEU A 34 -5.48 3.68 -1.30
N PHE A 35 -4.37 3.97 -1.99
CA PHE A 35 -3.43 4.99 -1.57
C PHE A 35 -4.10 6.37 -1.54
N SER A 36 -4.78 6.74 -2.62
CA SER A 36 -5.40 8.05 -2.76
C SER A 36 -6.50 8.27 -1.72
N MET A 37 -7.34 7.25 -1.51
CA MET A 37 -8.40 7.28 -0.49
C MET A 37 -7.85 7.58 0.90
N LYS A 38 -6.68 7.01 1.24
CA LYS A 38 -6.07 7.16 2.57
C LYS A 38 -5.22 8.43 2.68
N ALA A 39 -4.33 8.67 1.73
CA ALA A 39 -3.38 9.78 1.74
C ALA A 39 -4.09 11.13 1.65
N PHE A 40 -5.17 11.25 0.88
CA PHE A 40 -5.86 12.52 0.70
C PHE A 40 -7.08 12.69 1.60
N SER A 41 -7.34 11.76 2.53
CA SER A 41 -8.51 11.78 3.42
C SER A 41 -8.65 13.08 4.23
N SER A 42 -7.54 13.72 4.59
CA SER A 42 -7.46 14.98 5.36
C SER A 42 -7.42 16.24 4.49
N TYR A 43 -7.51 16.12 3.17
CA TYR A 43 -7.43 17.24 2.24
C TYR A 43 -8.83 17.78 1.95
N LEU A 44 -8.95 19.11 1.77
CA LEU A 44 -10.24 19.77 1.55
C LEU A 44 -11.01 19.19 0.34
N LYS A 45 -10.30 18.90 -0.76
CA LYS A 45 -10.86 18.30 -1.97
C LYS A 45 -10.81 16.76 -1.99
N LYS A 46 -10.27 16.14 -0.94
CA LYS A 46 -10.01 14.68 -0.83
C LYS A 46 -9.34 14.07 -2.07
N SER A 47 -8.55 14.86 -2.77
CA SER A 47 -7.94 14.49 -4.04
C SER A 47 -6.48 14.92 -4.10
N CYS A 48 -5.72 14.20 -4.92
CA CYS A 48 -4.34 14.53 -5.24
C CYS A 48 -4.28 15.81 -6.08
N SER A 49 -3.48 16.80 -5.68
CA SER A 49 -3.16 17.91 -6.56
C SER A 49 -2.27 17.43 -7.71
N SER A 50 -2.32 18.12 -8.85
CA SER A 50 -1.50 17.77 -10.03
C SER A 50 0.00 17.74 -9.73
N GLU A 51 0.47 18.59 -8.81
CA GLU A 51 1.87 18.64 -8.39
C GLU A 51 2.32 17.41 -7.60
N LEU A 52 1.42 16.80 -6.83
CA LEU A 52 1.74 15.63 -6.00
C LEU A 52 1.56 14.31 -6.75
N LEU A 53 0.85 14.33 -7.88
CA LEU A 53 0.49 13.14 -8.65
C LEU A 53 1.70 12.30 -9.09
N PRO A 54 2.81 12.87 -9.62
CA PRO A 54 3.97 12.08 -10.02
C PRO A 54 4.59 11.32 -8.84
N LEU A 55 4.76 12.02 -7.71
CA LEU A 55 5.39 11.46 -6.52
C LEU A 55 4.49 10.45 -5.80
N ALA A 56 3.18 10.68 -5.79
CA ALA A 56 2.20 9.72 -5.31
C ALA A 56 2.23 8.42 -6.14
N ARG A 57 2.35 8.53 -7.46
CA ARG A 57 2.48 7.36 -8.34
C ARG A 57 3.73 6.56 -8.02
N GLU A 58 4.87 7.23 -7.90
CA GLU A 58 6.16 6.59 -7.61
C GLU A 58 6.15 5.88 -6.26
N LEU A 59 5.57 6.51 -5.22
CA LEU A 59 5.38 5.90 -3.91
C LEU A 59 4.55 4.61 -3.97
N VAL A 60 3.44 4.62 -4.72
CA VAL A 60 2.58 3.44 -4.87
C VAL A 60 3.30 2.32 -5.63
N GLU A 61 4.04 2.67 -6.67
CA GLU A 61 4.82 1.71 -7.46
C GLU A 61 5.90 1.02 -6.60
N LYS A 62 6.55 1.76 -5.69
CA LYS A 62 7.49 1.22 -4.72
C LYS A 62 6.87 0.28 -3.67
N CYS A 63 5.54 0.26 -3.53
CA CYS A 63 4.86 -0.66 -2.61
C CYS A 63 4.61 -2.04 -3.21
N GLU A 64 4.79 -2.22 -4.53
CA GLU A 64 4.64 -3.51 -5.21
C GLU A 64 3.31 -4.23 -4.93
N GLY A 65 2.23 -3.46 -4.74
CA GLY A 65 0.90 -3.99 -4.45
C GLY A 65 0.70 -4.51 -3.02
N LEU A 66 1.70 -4.41 -2.14
CA LEU A 66 1.57 -4.83 -0.74
C LEU A 66 0.63 -3.89 0.02
N SER A 67 -0.56 -4.38 0.34
CA SER A 67 -1.64 -3.61 0.99
C SER A 67 -1.18 -2.90 2.27
N LEU A 68 -0.37 -3.56 3.11
CA LEU A 68 0.16 -2.97 4.34
C LEU A 68 1.14 -1.82 4.07
N ALA A 69 2.04 -1.97 3.09
CA ALA A 69 2.99 -0.93 2.73
C ALA A 69 2.27 0.31 2.17
N ILE A 70 1.29 0.08 1.30
CA ILE A 70 0.44 1.15 0.74
C ILE A 70 -0.23 1.93 1.85
N VAL A 71 -0.96 1.26 2.76
CA VAL A 71 -1.70 1.94 3.84
C VAL A 71 -0.77 2.68 4.79
N ALA A 72 0.39 2.10 5.13
CA ALA A 72 1.37 2.74 6.00
C ALA A 72 1.91 4.04 5.38
N LEU A 73 2.33 4.00 4.11
CA LEU A 73 2.81 5.18 3.41
C LEU A 73 1.69 6.21 3.22
N SER A 74 0.49 5.81 2.81
CA SER A 74 -0.64 6.73 2.71
C SER A 74 -0.95 7.44 4.03
N GLY A 75 -0.90 6.70 5.14
CA GLY A 75 -1.08 7.25 6.47
C GLY A 75 -0.04 8.33 6.78
N LEU A 76 1.23 8.03 6.51
CA LEU A 76 2.35 8.98 6.68
C LEU A 76 2.15 10.25 5.82
N MET A 77 1.80 10.07 4.55
CA MET A 77 1.61 11.18 3.61
C MET A 77 0.39 12.04 3.92
N SER A 78 -0.61 11.50 4.63
CA SER A 78 -1.86 12.22 4.90
C SER A 78 -1.70 13.50 5.72
N SER A 79 -0.58 13.65 6.42
CA SER A 79 -0.23 14.87 7.17
C SER A 79 0.52 15.92 6.35
N LYS A 80 1.01 15.59 5.14
CA LYS A 80 1.88 16.45 4.33
C LYS A 80 1.07 17.19 3.28
N LYS A 81 1.28 18.48 3.07
CA LYS A 81 0.43 19.30 2.18
C LYS A 81 1.17 19.88 0.98
N SER A 82 2.49 19.95 1.05
CA SER A 82 3.34 20.51 0.00
C SER A 82 4.20 19.46 -0.70
N LEU A 83 4.58 19.74 -1.95
CA LEU A 83 5.53 18.90 -2.69
C LEU A 83 6.84 18.71 -1.93
N LYS A 84 7.35 19.76 -1.27
CA LYS A 84 8.59 19.70 -0.48
C LYS A 84 8.52 18.70 0.67
N GLU A 85 7.42 18.71 1.42
CA GLU A 85 7.21 17.74 2.50
C GLU A 85 7.11 16.32 1.97
N TRP A 86 6.40 16.13 0.86
CA TRP A 86 6.31 14.82 0.20
C TRP A 86 7.67 14.32 -0.27
N SER A 87 8.46 15.17 -0.94
CA SER A 87 9.81 14.82 -1.38
C SER A 87 10.75 14.52 -0.21
N THR A 88 10.60 15.23 0.91
CA THR A 88 11.39 14.96 2.12
C THR A 88 11.13 13.54 2.64
N VAL A 89 9.85 13.13 2.71
CA VAL A 89 9.51 11.76 3.11
C VAL A 89 10.03 10.76 2.09
N TYR A 90 9.79 11.01 0.80
CA TYR A 90 10.25 10.12 -0.28
C TYR A 90 11.76 9.86 -0.23
N ASN A 91 12.56 10.91 -0.03
CA ASN A 91 14.02 10.82 0.04
C ASN A 91 14.53 10.21 1.36
N SER A 92 13.72 10.20 2.42
CA SER A 92 14.08 9.59 3.71
C SER A 92 13.84 8.08 3.75
N LEU A 93 13.12 7.54 2.78
CA LEU A 93 12.80 6.11 2.69
C LEU A 93 13.97 5.37 2.01
N ASN A 94 14.37 4.25 2.61
CA ASN A 94 15.36 3.36 2.01
C ASN A 94 14.66 2.44 1.01
N TRP A 95 14.80 2.73 -0.28
CA TRP A 95 14.17 2.00 -1.39
C TRP A 95 14.97 0.80 -1.91
N HIS A 96 15.77 0.18 -1.04
CA HIS A 96 16.66 -0.94 -1.39
C HIS A 96 15.96 -2.29 -1.37
#